data_AF-A0A4R2ZJM4-F1
#
_entry.id   AF-A0A4R2ZJM4-F1
#
_cell.length_a   1.000
_cell.length_b   1.000
_cell.length_c   1.000
_cell.angle_alpha   90.00
_cell.angle_beta   90.00
_cell.angle_gamma   90.00
#
_symmetry.space_group_name_H-M   'P 1'
#
loop_
_entity.id
_entity.type
_entity.pdbx_description
1 polymer ?
#
loop_
_entity_poly.entity_id
_entity_poly.type
_entity_poly.pdbx_seq_one_letter_code
_entity_poly.pdbx_strand_id
1 'polypeptide(L)'
;MIVDDGQTHAGPLKFDKVLELVGTTTLEDSLKSADSGGVVCMAGMVGNQWSLQNFAPMDLIPNKVSLTTYSGDSDDFLKMPFQKLVDEVEAGEIAIKIGKVFKLDEIVDAHACMEANAAEGKIVIVTE
;
A
#
# COMPACT_ATOMS: atom_id res chain seq x y z
N MET A 1 6.21 11.48 1.02
CA MET A 1 6.00 10.01 0.96
C MET A 1 7.10 9.45 0.07
N ILE A 2 7.86 8.48 0.57
CA ILE A 2 8.85 7.74 -0.23
C ILE A 2 8.18 6.42 -0.62
N VAL A 3 8.33 6.02 -1.88
CA VAL A 3 7.90 4.70 -2.35
C VAL A 3 9.10 3.79 -2.24
N ASP A 4 8.96 2.71 -1.49
CA ASP A 4 10.03 1.72 -1.32
C ASP A 4 10.23 0.92 -2.61
N ASP A 5 11.48 0.84 -3.07
CA ASP A 5 11.92 0.03 -4.21
C ASP A 5 12.46 -1.34 -3.78
N GLY A 6 12.31 -1.69 -2.50
CA GLY A 6 12.81 -2.91 -1.89
C GLY A 6 14.26 -2.80 -1.41
N GLN A 7 14.81 -1.58 -1.33
CA GLN A 7 16.14 -1.31 -0.77
C GLN A 7 16.16 -0.10 0.18
N THR A 8 15.01 0.42 0.58
CA THR A 8 14.92 1.64 1.37
C THR A 8 15.68 1.53 2.69
N HIS A 9 15.72 0.35 3.31
CA HIS A 9 16.46 0.14 4.56
C HIS A 9 17.98 0.41 4.47
N ALA A 10 18.57 0.32 3.28
CA ALA A 10 20.00 0.55 3.04
C ALA A 10 20.35 2.04 2.96
N GLY A 11 19.35 2.91 2.83
CA GLY A 11 19.50 4.35 2.85
C GLY A 11 19.74 4.91 4.26
N PRO A 12 20.14 6.19 4.37
CA PRO A 12 20.38 6.83 5.67
C PRO A 12 19.09 7.21 6.41
N LEU A 13 17.93 7.08 5.76
CA LEU A 13 16.65 7.51 6.30
C LEU A 13 16.00 6.39 7.13
N LYS A 14 15.32 6.79 8.21
CA LYS A 14 14.44 5.95 9.02
C LYS A 14 13.07 6.58 9.14
N PHE A 15 12.06 5.75 9.37
CA PHE A 15 10.66 6.18 9.35
C PHE A 15 9.92 5.82 10.63
N ASP A 16 9.12 6.76 11.15
CA ASP A 16 8.21 6.49 12.27
C ASP A 16 7.01 5.62 11.86
N LYS A 17 6.62 5.69 10.58
CA LYS A 17 5.44 5.02 10.04
C LYS A 17 5.73 4.52 8.63
N VAL A 18 5.49 3.24 8.40
CA VAL A 18 5.63 2.57 7.10
C VAL A 18 4.32 1.89 6.75
N LEU A 19 3.81 2.14 5.55
CA LEU A 19 2.62 1.48 5.01
C LEU A 19 3.07 0.46 3.97
N GLU A 20 2.96 -0.82 4.31
CA GLU A 20 3.39 -1.95 3.48
C GLU A 20 2.19 -2.46 2.67
N LEU A 21 2.24 -2.28 1.36
CA LEU A 21 1.17 -2.65 0.40
C LEU A 21 1.57 -3.83 -0.50
N VAL A 22 2.86 -4.10 -0.65
CA VAL A 22 3.40 -5.16 -1.51
C VAL A 22 3.38 -6.49 -0.77
N GLY A 23 3.67 -6.48 0.53
CA GLY A 23 3.49 -7.62 1.42
C GLY A 23 4.77 -8.40 1.67
N THR A 24 4.70 -9.73 1.65
CA THR A 24 5.76 -10.59 2.23
C THR A 24 7.10 -10.53 1.53
N THR A 25 7.14 -10.06 0.28
CA THR A 25 8.37 -9.94 -0.51
C THR A 25 9.22 -8.73 -0.12
N THR A 26 8.63 -7.70 0.49
CA THR A 26 9.28 -6.44 0.88
C THR A 26 9.20 -6.15 2.38
N LEU A 27 8.36 -6.88 3.12
CA LEU A 27 8.08 -6.61 4.53
C LEU A 27 9.36 -6.54 5.40
N GLU A 28 10.38 -7.34 5.11
CA GLU A 28 11.65 -7.28 5.84
C GLU A 28 12.38 -5.93 5.64
N ASP A 29 12.40 -5.42 4.41
CA ASP A 29 12.96 -4.10 4.09
C ASP A 29 12.17 -3.02 4.83
N SER A 30 10.84 -3.03 4.68
CA SER A 30 9.92 -2.14 5.36
C SER A 30 10.16 -2.09 6.87
N LEU A 31 10.29 -3.26 7.52
CA LEU A 31 10.58 -3.38 8.95
C LEU A 31 11.94 -2.79 9.31
N LYS A 32 12.99 -3.08 8.52
CA LYS A 32 14.34 -2.54 8.76
C LYS A 32 14.44 -1.04 8.47
N SER A 33 13.55 -0.47 7.67
CA SER A 33 13.50 0.96 7.39
C SER A 33 12.86 1.76 8.53
N ALA A 34 12.09 1.13 9.42
CA ALA A 34 11.46 1.80 10.55
C ALA A 34 12.47 2.21 11.64
N ASP A 35 12.24 3.35 12.28
CA ASP A 35 13.02 3.79 13.44
C ASP A 35 12.56 3.11 14.74
N SER A 36 13.35 3.21 15.80
CA SER A 36 12.97 2.76 17.14
C SER A 36 11.68 3.44 17.61
N GLY A 37 10.64 2.65 17.90
CA GLY A 37 9.30 3.13 18.24
C GLY A 37 8.37 3.25 17.04
N GLY A 38 8.88 3.02 15.83
CA GLY A 38 8.12 3.09 14.58
C GLY A 38 7.12 1.95 14.42
N VAL A 39 6.17 2.17 13.51
CA VAL A 39 5.12 1.22 13.18
C VAL A 39 5.15 0.90 11.69
N VAL A 40 5.16 -0.39 11.37
CA VAL A 40 4.95 -0.90 10.02
C VAL A 40 3.57 -1.53 9.96
N CYS A 41 2.72 -1.04 9.07
CA CYS A 41 1.37 -1.57 8.86
C CYS A 41 1.29 -2.30 7.53
N MET A 42 1.12 -3.62 7.57
CA MET A 42 0.81 -4.43 6.40
C MET A 42 -0.67 -4.27 6.04
N ALA A 43 -0.93 -3.56 4.95
CA ALA A 43 -2.26 -3.24 4.44
C ALA A 43 -2.57 -3.89 3.09
N GLY A 44 -1.60 -4.54 2.46
CA GLY A 44 -1.76 -5.22 1.17
C GLY A 44 -0.72 -6.30 0.90
N MET A 45 -0.98 -7.13 -0.13
CA MET A 45 -0.12 -8.23 -0.57
C MET A 45 -0.08 -8.32 -2.09
N VAL A 46 0.25 -7.22 -2.77
CA VAL A 46 0.28 -7.18 -4.26
C VAL A 46 1.52 -7.84 -4.87
N GLY A 47 2.50 -8.24 -4.06
CA GLY A 47 3.75 -8.87 -4.49
C GLY A 47 3.64 -10.34 -4.91
N ASN A 48 2.43 -10.87 -5.13
CA ASN A 48 2.15 -12.25 -5.55
C ASN A 48 2.72 -13.33 -4.61
N GLN A 49 2.78 -13.04 -3.31
CA GLN A 49 3.13 -13.99 -2.25
C GLN A 49 2.30 -13.70 -1.00
N TRP A 50 1.71 -14.75 -0.44
CA TRP A 50 0.74 -14.66 0.66
C TRP A 50 1.25 -15.18 2.00
N SER A 51 2.48 -15.67 2.07
CA SER A 51 3.07 -16.17 3.31
C SER A 51 4.57 -15.92 3.37
N LEU A 52 5.05 -15.61 4.57
CA LEU A 52 6.47 -15.60 4.89
C LEU A 52 6.94 -17.04 5.08
N GLN A 53 7.93 -17.45 4.30
CA GLN A 53 8.60 -18.73 4.50
C GLN A 53 9.65 -18.59 5.61
N ASN A 54 9.76 -19.59 6.48
CA ASN A 54 10.76 -19.62 7.57
C ASN A 54 10.72 -18.39 8.49
N PHE A 55 9.52 -18.02 8.96
CA PHE A 55 9.35 -16.85 9.81
C PHE A 55 9.90 -17.04 11.23
N ALA A 56 10.96 -16.30 11.57
CA ALA A 56 11.46 -16.12 12.92
C ALA A 56 11.20 -14.66 13.36
N PRO A 57 10.28 -14.41 14.31
CA PRO A 57 9.89 -13.04 14.68
C PRO A 57 11.06 -12.16 15.14
N MET A 58 11.98 -12.74 15.92
CA MET A 58 13.15 -12.02 16.45
C MET A 58 14.18 -11.69 15.37
N ASP A 59 14.15 -12.38 14.22
CA ASP A 59 15.05 -12.13 13.10
C ASP A 59 14.44 -11.11 12.13
N LEU A 60 13.12 -11.16 11.93
CA LEU A 60 12.41 -10.31 10.98
C LEU A 60 12.03 -8.94 11.54
N ILE A 61 11.56 -8.88 12.80
CA ILE A 61 10.99 -7.66 13.39
C ILE A 61 12.06 -6.99 14.27
N PRO A 62 12.56 -5.79 13.90
CA PRO A 62 13.55 -5.10 14.71
C PRO A 62 13.04 -4.74 16.11
N ASN A 63 13.98 -4.65 17.06
CA ASN A 63 13.66 -4.26 18.42
C ASN A 63 12.97 -2.88 18.45
N LYS A 64 11.91 -2.79 19.26
CA LYS A 64 11.11 -1.57 19.46
C LYS A 64 10.32 -1.11 18.22
N VAL A 65 10.20 -1.93 17.18
CA VAL A 65 9.31 -1.68 16.04
C VAL A 65 8.03 -2.49 16.22
N SER A 66 6.89 -1.89 15.88
CA SER A 66 5.59 -2.57 15.87
C SER A 66 5.23 -3.01 14.46
N LEU A 67 4.80 -4.26 14.31
CA LEU A 67 4.15 -4.76 13.09
C LEU A 67 2.65 -4.86 13.33
N THR A 68 1.85 -4.20 12.49
CA THR A 68 0.39 -4.26 12.52
C THR A 68 -0.16 -4.70 11.17
N THR A 69 -1.39 -5.20 11.15
CA THR A 69 -2.12 -5.52 9.92
C THR A 69 -3.38 -4.67 9.84
N TYR A 70 -3.72 -4.22 8.64
CA TYR A 70 -5.00 -3.59 8.36
C TYR A 70 -5.68 -4.31 7.20
N SER A 71 -6.95 -4.65 7.38
CA SER A 71 -7.82 -5.15 6.34
C SER A 71 -9.09 -4.33 6.39
N GLY A 72 -9.40 -3.60 5.31
CA GLY A 72 -10.65 -2.85 5.26
C GLY A 72 -11.83 -3.79 5.07
N ASP A 73 -12.68 -3.91 6.09
CA ASP A 73 -13.96 -4.59 5.98
C ASP A 73 -15.12 -3.59 5.78
N SER A 74 -16.34 -4.12 5.66
CA SER A 74 -17.53 -3.27 5.49
C SER A 74 -17.80 -2.37 6.69
N ASP A 75 -17.49 -2.82 7.90
CA ASP A 75 -17.74 -2.04 9.11
C ASP A 75 -16.74 -0.88 9.21
N ASP A 76 -15.48 -1.11 8.81
CA ASP A 76 -14.47 -0.06 8.71
C ASP A 76 -14.85 0.98 7.64
N PHE A 77 -15.36 0.53 6.49
CA PHE A 77 -15.86 1.43 5.46
C PHE A 77 -17.00 2.31 5.97
N LEU A 78 -17.97 1.73 6.69
CA LEU A 78 -19.11 2.46 7.24
C LEU A 78 -18.71 3.47 8.32
N LYS A 79 -17.62 3.22 9.06
CA LYS A 79 -17.06 4.15 10.06
C LYS A 79 -16.18 5.22 9.43
N MET A 80 -15.70 5.01 8.20
CA MET A 80 -14.84 5.97 7.52
C MET A 80 -15.61 7.28 7.30
N PRO A 81 -14.99 8.44 7.54
CA PRO A 81 -15.61 9.74 7.25
C PRO A 81 -15.61 10.01 5.74
N PHE A 82 -16.37 9.20 4.98
CA PHE A 82 -16.35 9.20 3.51
C PHE A 82 -16.77 10.55 2.93
N GLN A 83 -17.81 11.18 3.50
CA GLN A 83 -18.23 12.52 3.03
C GLN A 83 -17.10 13.54 3.19
N LYS A 84 -16.37 13.52 4.31
CA LYS A 84 -15.23 14.41 4.52
C LYS A 84 -14.14 14.16 3.48
N LEU A 85 -13.84 12.91 3.16
CA LEU A 85 -12.88 12.57 2.09
C LEU A 85 -13.33 13.15 0.74
N VAL A 86 -14.62 13.05 0.42
CA VAL A 86 -15.18 13.64 -0.81
C VAL A 86 -15.02 15.17 -0.79
N ASP A 87 -15.39 15.82 0.31
CA ASP A 87 -15.29 17.27 0.47
C ASP A 87 -13.82 17.74 0.32
N GLU A 88 -12.85 17.02 0.90
CA GLU A 88 -11.41 17.30 0.79
C GLU A 88 -10.89 17.11 -0.66
N VAL A 89 -11.44 16.17 -1.41
CA VAL A 89 -11.12 15.98 -2.84
C VAL A 89 -11.72 17.10 -3.68
N GLU A 90 -12.98 17.49 -3.44
CA GLU A 90 -13.64 18.60 -4.13
C GLU A 90 -12.96 19.95 -3.84
N ALA A 91 -12.49 20.14 -2.61
CA ALA A 91 -11.71 21.30 -2.21
C ALA A 91 -10.26 21.29 -2.76
N GLY A 92 -9.81 20.18 -3.35
CA GLY A 92 -8.46 20.02 -3.88
C GLY A 92 -7.38 19.83 -2.81
N GLU A 93 -7.76 19.54 -1.56
CA GLU A 93 -6.85 19.21 -0.47
C GLU A 93 -6.25 17.81 -0.62
N ILE A 94 -7.02 16.89 -1.22
CA ILE A 94 -6.56 15.55 -1.60
C ILE A 94 -6.59 15.41 -3.12
N ALA A 95 -5.40 15.25 -3.71
CA ALA A 95 -5.26 15.00 -5.14
C ALA A 95 -5.37 13.50 -5.44
N ILE A 96 -6.44 13.08 -6.12
CA ILE A 96 -6.56 11.73 -6.66
C ILE A 96 -5.97 11.71 -8.07
N LYS A 97 -4.83 11.03 -8.24
CA LYS A 97 -4.26 10.81 -9.56
C LYS A 97 -5.04 9.72 -10.30
N ILE A 98 -5.86 10.12 -11.26
CA ILE A 98 -6.46 9.20 -12.23
C ILE A 98 -5.33 8.71 -13.15
N GLY A 99 -5.19 7.39 -13.25
CA GLY A 99 -4.22 6.74 -14.11
C GLY A 99 -4.78 6.58 -15.51
N LYS A 100 -5.05 5.33 -15.89
CA LYS A 100 -5.74 5.00 -17.15
C LYS A 100 -7.24 4.81 -16.94
N VAL A 101 -8.01 5.26 -17.93
CA VAL A 101 -9.45 5.07 -18.01
C VAL A 101 -9.73 4.09 -19.14
N PHE A 102 -10.52 3.06 -18.85
CA PHE A 102 -10.95 2.04 -19.81
C PHE A 102 -12.47 1.94 -19.81
N LYS A 103 -13.03 1.38 -20.86
CA LYS A 103 -14.43 0.95 -20.91
C LYS A 103 -14.58 -0.45 -20.34
N LEU A 104 -15.83 -0.82 -20.01
CA LEU A 104 -16.13 -2.13 -19.46
C LEU A 104 -15.76 -3.29 -20.40
N ASP A 105 -15.87 -3.11 -21.72
CA ASP A 105 -15.44 -4.10 -22.72
C ASP A 105 -13.91 -4.24 -22.83
N GLU A 106 -13.15 -3.29 -22.28
CA GLU A 106 -11.69 -3.28 -22.20
C GLU A 106 -11.17 -3.79 -20.84
N ILE A 107 -12.00 -4.47 -20.04
CA ILE A 107 -11.63 -4.95 -18.68
C ILE A 107 -10.35 -5.81 -18.69
N VAL A 108 -10.14 -6.61 -19.74
CA VAL A 108 -8.94 -7.45 -19.88
C VAL A 108 -7.69 -6.58 -20.02
N ASP A 109 -7.76 -5.51 -20.82
CA ASP A 109 -6.65 -4.58 -21.02
C ASP A 109 -6.37 -3.76 -19.74
N ALA A 110 -7.43 -3.44 -18.98
CA ALA A 110 -7.29 -2.78 -17.68
C ALA A 110 -6.50 -3.65 -16.69
N HIS A 111 -6.80 -4.95 -16.61
CA HIS A 111 -6.04 -5.89 -15.77
C HIS A 111 -4.61 -6.07 -16.27
N ALA A 112 -4.40 -6.23 -17.58
CA ALA A 112 -3.06 -6.32 -18.15
C ALA A 112 -2.21 -5.07 -17.85
N CYS A 113 -2.83 -3.88 -17.89
CA CYS A 113 -2.18 -2.63 -17.52
C CYS A 113 -1.78 -2.58 -16.03
N MET A 114 -2.60 -3.13 -15.14
CA MET A 114 -2.30 -3.24 -13.72
C MET A 114 -1.09 -4.15 -13.49
N GLU A 115 -1.10 -5.35 -14.06
CA GLU A 115 -0.01 -6.34 -13.94
C GLU A 115 1.30 -5.83 -14.55
N ALA A 116 1.23 -5.01 -15.60
CA ALA A 116 2.40 -4.39 -16.21
C ALA A 116 2.93 -3.16 -15.43
N ASN A 117 2.37 -2.84 -14.26
CA ASN A 117 2.67 -1.63 -13.48
C ASN A 117 2.54 -0.32 -14.29
N ALA A 118 1.68 -0.30 -15.31
CA ALA A 118 1.56 0.80 -16.27
C ALA A 118 0.37 1.74 -16.00
N ALA A 119 -0.31 1.57 -14.85
CA ALA A 119 -1.49 2.33 -14.49
C ALA A 119 -1.17 3.78 -14.09
N GLU A 120 -0.03 3.97 -13.40
CA GLU A 120 0.45 5.26 -12.88
C GLU A 120 -0.58 6.06 -12.05
N GLY A 121 -1.54 5.40 -11.43
CA GLY A 121 -2.62 6.04 -10.67
C GLY A 121 -3.81 5.10 -10.52
N LYS A 122 -4.97 5.64 -10.15
CA LYS A 122 -6.20 4.85 -10.06
C LYS A 122 -6.69 4.49 -11.46
N ILE A 123 -6.78 3.19 -11.76
CA ILE A 123 -7.50 2.69 -12.94
C ILE A 123 -9.00 2.93 -12.71
N VAL A 124 -9.66 3.50 -13.72
CA VAL A 124 -11.11 3.76 -13.73
C VAL A 124 -11.74 3.01 -14.90
N ILE A 125 -12.81 2.27 -14.62
CA ILE A 125 -13.63 1.63 -15.65
C ILE A 125 -14.93 2.41 -15.77
N VAL A 126 -15.25 2.89 -16.97
CA VAL A 126 -16.53 3.54 -17.28
C VAL A 126 -17.49 2.54 -17.92
N THR A 127 -18.77 2.63 -17.57
CA THR A 127 -19.81 1.69 -18.00
C THR A 127 -20.74 2.26 -19.08
N GLU A 128 -20.51 3.51 -19.51
CA GLU A 128 -21.27 4.24 -20.54
C GLU A 128 -20.36 4.76 -21.66
#